data_AF-A0A7J6KL67-F1
#
_entry.id   AF-A0A7J6KL67-F1
#
_cell.length_a   1.000
_cell.length_b   1.000
_cell.length_c   1.000
_cell.angle_alpha   90.00
_cell.angle_beta   90.00
_cell.angle_gamma   90.00
#
_symmetry.space_group_name_H-M   'P 1'
#
loop_
_entity.id
_entity.type
_entity.pdbx_description
1 polymer ?
#
loop_
_entity_poly.entity_id
_entity_poly.type
_entity_poly.pdbx_seq_one_letter_code
_entity_poly.pdbx_strand_id
1 'polypeptide(L)'
;PLKKGECEGIRWCGKDEATMPRPKPVVDEDMKRLTREQLQVELDTGRMKGFSKEALSKDDSRQVLALTRLGPIWKNAQHDRVRLISNFRESGVNTRIKERMKTTIALPSLTHVRRMLMDDETPLQPYIGEYDIKGAYRSISVADRERGFLALVPPEGCIELEGSTNHGGSRAQVILWENNLPFGLVSSGSIFQRTNACVHRVQKRLLGLIANRNQSVLK
;
A
#
# COMPACT_ATOMS: atom_id res chain seq x y z
N PRO A 1 25.72 2.54 -2.57
CA PRO A 1 25.49 3.92 -2.08
C PRO A 1 25.11 4.85 -3.25
N LEU A 2 23.99 5.58 -3.16
CA LEU A 2 23.63 6.60 -4.16
C LEU A 2 24.56 7.81 -4.01
N LYS A 3 25.02 8.39 -5.12
CA LYS A 3 26.01 9.48 -5.12
C LYS A 3 25.35 10.83 -4.79
N LYS A 4 26.10 11.68 -4.08
CA LYS A 4 25.71 13.05 -3.70
C LYS A 4 25.50 13.87 -4.99
N GLY A 5 24.25 14.20 -5.30
CA GLY A 5 23.86 14.90 -6.54
C GLY A 5 22.55 14.39 -7.17
N GLU A 6 22.11 13.17 -6.83
CA GLU A 6 20.82 12.62 -7.33
C GLU A 6 19.59 13.09 -6.52
N CYS A 7 19.77 13.94 -5.50
CA CYS A 7 18.70 14.45 -4.64
C CYS A 7 18.13 15.82 -5.09
N GLU A 8 18.49 16.32 -6.26
CA GLU A 8 17.90 17.54 -6.81
C GLU A 8 16.61 17.22 -7.60
N GLY A 9 15.50 17.44 -6.91
CA GLY A 9 14.15 17.42 -7.46
C GLY A 9 13.35 16.24 -6.92
N ILE A 10 12.32 16.55 -6.14
CA ILE A 10 11.14 15.69 -6.00
C ILE A 10 10.61 15.47 -7.43
N ARG A 11 11.07 14.40 -8.09
CA ARG A 11 10.61 14.04 -9.43
C ARG A 11 9.37 13.20 -9.27
N TRP A 12 8.25 13.71 -9.77
CA TRP A 12 7.19 12.83 -10.27
C TRP A 12 7.85 11.84 -11.22
N CYS A 13 7.85 10.57 -10.87
CA CYS A 13 8.50 9.55 -11.68
C CYS A 13 7.54 9.21 -12.83
N GLY A 14 7.55 10.05 -13.87
CA GLY A 14 6.62 9.92 -14.98
C GLY A 14 6.48 11.17 -15.85
N LYS A 15 7.55 11.94 -16.05
CA LYS A 15 7.49 13.09 -16.98
C LYS A 15 7.05 12.67 -18.40
N ASP A 16 7.19 11.40 -18.76
CA ASP A 16 6.86 10.89 -20.09
C ASP A 16 5.48 10.19 -20.17
N GLU A 17 4.80 9.90 -19.05
CA GLU A 17 3.39 9.44 -19.04
C GLU A 17 2.39 10.58 -18.74
N ALA A 18 2.89 11.82 -18.64
CA ALA A 18 2.10 13.02 -18.32
C ALA A 18 1.25 13.57 -19.49
N THR A 19 1.10 12.85 -20.60
CA THR A 19 0.36 13.30 -21.79
C THR A 19 -1.14 13.00 -21.77
N MET A 20 -1.67 12.42 -20.69
CA MET A 20 -3.13 12.29 -20.50
C MET A 20 -3.52 13.00 -19.20
N PRO A 21 -4.13 14.20 -19.26
CA PRO A 21 -4.73 14.81 -18.08
C PRO A 21 -5.88 13.91 -17.63
N ARG A 22 -5.61 13.01 -16.69
CA ARG A 22 -6.67 12.23 -16.06
C ARG A 22 -7.50 13.20 -15.21
N PRO A 23 -8.83 13.21 -15.36
CA PRO A 23 -9.68 14.08 -14.56
C PRO A 23 -9.37 13.85 -13.09
N LYS A 24 -9.13 14.94 -12.33
CA LYS A 24 -9.08 14.86 -10.87
C LYS A 24 -10.41 14.19 -10.44
N PRO A 25 -10.38 13.12 -9.63
CA PRO A 25 -11.61 12.51 -9.17
C PRO A 25 -12.44 13.59 -8.46
N VAL A 26 -13.70 13.72 -8.86
CA VAL A 26 -14.65 14.63 -8.19
C VAL A 26 -14.92 14.03 -6.83
N VAL A 27 -14.42 14.69 -5.78
CA VAL A 27 -14.63 14.29 -4.39
C VAL A 27 -15.75 15.17 -3.83
N ASP A 28 -16.94 14.61 -3.67
CA ASP A 28 -18.05 15.28 -2.99
C ASP A 28 -17.78 15.42 -1.47
N GLU A 29 -18.60 16.21 -0.78
CA GLU A 29 -18.39 16.52 0.65
C GLU A 29 -18.51 15.29 1.56
N ASP A 30 -19.39 14.34 1.23
CA ASP A 30 -19.52 13.10 2.00
C ASP A 30 -18.29 12.21 1.81
N MET A 31 -17.78 12.09 0.58
CA MET A 31 -16.54 11.39 0.30
C MET A 31 -15.35 12.05 1.01
N LYS A 32 -15.29 13.38 1.07
CA LYS A 32 -14.25 14.10 1.83
C LYS A 32 -14.34 13.79 3.32
N ARG A 33 -15.55 13.85 3.90
CA ARG A 33 -15.79 13.55 5.31
C ARG A 33 -15.36 12.14 5.66
N LEU A 34 -15.84 11.13 4.93
CA LEU A 34 -15.49 9.73 5.17
C LEU A 34 -14.00 9.45 4.90
N THR A 35 -13.39 10.14 3.92
CA THR A 35 -11.95 10.04 3.67
C THR A 35 -11.14 10.59 4.84
N ARG A 36 -11.56 11.73 5.41
CA ARG A 36 -10.93 12.32 6.59
C ARG A 36 -11.02 11.40 7.78
N GLU A 37 -12.21 10.88 8.08
CA GLU A 37 -12.44 9.92 9.17
C GLU A 37 -11.55 8.69 9.00
N GLN A 38 -11.49 8.13 7.79
CA GLN A 38 -10.62 6.98 7.51
C GLN A 38 -9.14 7.33 7.70
N LEU A 39 -8.66 8.45 7.15
CA LEU A 39 -7.26 8.85 7.28
C LEU A 39 -6.86 9.10 8.74
N GLN A 40 -7.75 9.68 9.54
CA GLN A 40 -7.51 9.90 10.96
C GLN A 40 -7.32 8.56 11.70
N VAL A 41 -8.18 7.57 11.46
CA VAL A 41 -8.00 6.23 12.03
C VAL A 41 -6.65 5.61 11.65
N GLU A 42 -6.20 5.79 10.41
CA GLU A 42 -4.91 5.25 9.96
C GLU A 42 -3.72 5.97 10.59
N LEU A 43 -3.86 7.25 10.95
CA LEU A 43 -2.88 8.00 11.74
C LEU A 43 -2.87 7.56 13.20
N ASP A 44 -4.04 7.46 13.83
CA ASP A 44 -4.20 7.11 15.25
C ASP A 44 -3.68 5.69 15.54
N THR A 45 -3.88 4.77 14.59
CA THR A 45 -3.37 3.39 14.67
C THR A 45 -1.87 3.29 14.36
N GLY A 46 -1.22 4.39 13.94
CA GLY A 46 0.17 4.41 13.54
C GLY A 46 0.48 3.69 12.23
N ARG A 47 -0.55 3.27 11.45
CA ARG A 47 -0.36 2.70 10.11
C ARG A 47 0.21 3.74 9.16
N MET A 48 -0.22 4.98 9.32
CA MET A 48 0.30 6.13 8.60
C MET A 48 1.00 7.09 9.54
N LYS A 49 2.00 7.80 8.99
CA LYS A 49 2.61 8.94 9.67
C LYS A 49 2.46 10.18 8.80
N GLY A 50 1.87 11.24 9.36
CA GLY A 50 1.69 12.51 8.69
C GLY A 50 2.85 13.47 8.94
N PHE A 51 3.21 14.21 7.91
CA PHE A 51 4.17 15.31 7.97
C PHE A 51 3.61 16.50 7.20
N SER A 52 3.80 17.71 7.72
CA SER A 52 3.63 18.89 6.89
C SER A 52 4.82 18.97 5.91
N LYS A 53 4.58 19.47 4.70
CA LYS A 53 5.64 19.68 3.71
C LYS A 53 6.75 20.59 4.25
N GLU A 54 6.38 21.50 5.15
CA GLU A 54 7.27 22.44 5.83
C GLU A 54 8.12 21.75 6.90
N ALA A 55 7.58 20.73 7.59
CA ALA A 55 8.28 19.92 8.58
C ALA A 55 9.19 18.84 7.97
N LEU A 56 9.12 18.62 6.65
CA LEU A 56 10.16 17.90 5.91
C LEU A 56 11.44 18.75 5.90
N SER A 57 12.15 18.73 7.03
CA SER A 57 13.48 19.30 7.15
C SER A 57 14.41 18.71 6.07
N LYS A 58 15.57 19.35 5.87
CA LYS A 58 16.56 18.93 4.85
C LYS A 58 17.01 17.46 4.96
N ASP A 59 16.72 16.76 6.06
CA ASP A 59 17.07 15.35 6.27
C ASP A 59 15.93 14.35 5.98
N ASP A 60 14.66 14.70 6.23
CA ASP A 60 13.52 13.83 5.91
C ASP A 60 13.03 14.01 4.46
N SER A 61 13.20 15.20 3.88
CA SER A 61 12.94 15.45 2.45
C SER A 61 13.82 14.61 1.53
N ARG A 62 15.05 14.28 1.94
CA ARG A 62 15.96 13.36 1.22
C ARG A 62 15.47 11.91 1.23
N GLN A 63 14.56 11.56 2.14
CA GLN A 63 14.00 10.23 2.22
C GLN A 63 12.83 10.05 1.26
N VAL A 64 12.13 11.11 0.83
CA VAL A 64 11.02 10.99 -0.13
C VAL A 64 11.56 10.82 -1.55
N LEU A 65 11.38 9.62 -2.11
CA LEU A 65 11.87 9.22 -3.43
C LEU A 65 10.77 9.18 -4.50
N ALA A 66 9.50 9.09 -4.09
CA ALA A 66 8.34 9.16 -4.98
C ALA A 66 7.10 9.66 -4.23
N LEU A 67 6.27 10.47 -4.89
CA LEU A 67 4.96 10.90 -4.38
C LEU A 67 3.85 10.16 -5.12
N THR A 68 2.97 9.51 -4.35
CA THR A 68 1.83 8.76 -4.88
C THR A 68 0.53 9.41 -4.46
N ARG A 69 -0.35 9.70 -5.42
CA ARG A 69 -1.68 10.24 -5.11
C ARG A 69 -2.54 9.18 -4.46
N LEU A 70 -3.25 9.57 -3.41
CA LEU A 70 -4.28 8.77 -2.77
C LEU A 70 -5.64 9.20 -3.29
N GLY A 71 -6.34 8.29 -3.98
CA GLY A 71 -7.67 8.53 -4.52
C GLY A 71 -8.74 7.80 -3.70
N PRO A 72 -9.77 8.50 -3.21
CA PRO A 72 -10.95 7.86 -2.64
C PRO A 72 -11.88 7.38 -3.76
N ILE A 73 -12.50 6.23 -3.55
CA ILE A 73 -13.60 5.72 -4.38
C ILE A 73 -14.73 5.25 -3.47
N TRP A 74 -15.96 5.27 -3.97
CA TRP A 74 -17.08 4.60 -3.31
C TRP A 74 -16.89 3.07 -3.36
N LYS A 75 -16.99 2.41 -2.21
CA LYS A 75 -16.89 0.94 -2.10
C LYS A 75 -18.20 0.25 -2.48
N ASN A 76 -19.33 0.94 -2.32
CA ASN A 76 -20.66 0.42 -2.58
C ASN A 76 -21.56 1.46 -3.23
N ALA A 77 -22.67 1.00 -3.81
CA ALA A 77 -23.65 1.85 -4.49
C ALA A 77 -24.38 2.82 -3.53
N GLN A 78 -24.41 2.52 -2.23
CA GLN A 78 -25.04 3.36 -1.22
C GLN A 78 -24.19 4.58 -0.83
N HIS A 79 -22.94 4.67 -1.29
CA HIS A 79 -22.03 5.77 -1.00
C HIS A 79 -21.86 6.05 0.52
N ASP A 80 -21.90 5.00 1.34
CA ASP A 80 -21.69 5.09 2.80
C ASP A 80 -20.27 4.70 3.22
N ARG A 81 -19.49 4.14 2.29
CA ARG A 81 -18.14 3.63 2.53
C ARG A 81 -17.19 4.04 1.44
N VAL A 82 -16.10 4.68 1.83
CA VAL A 82 -15.00 5.02 0.92
C VAL A 82 -13.88 3.99 1.00
N ARG A 83 -13.14 3.85 -0.09
CA ARG A 83 -11.90 3.11 -0.18
C ARG A 83 -10.79 4.02 -0.69
N LEU A 84 -9.69 4.05 0.04
CA LEU A 84 -8.48 4.73 -0.39
C LEU A 84 -7.63 3.82 -1.28
N ILE A 85 -7.28 4.33 -2.46
CA ILE A 85 -6.45 3.67 -3.48
C ILE A 85 -5.20 4.52 -3.72
N SER A 86 -4.04 3.92 -3.50
CA SER A 86 -2.75 4.53 -3.81
C SER A 86 -2.42 4.29 -5.28
N ASN A 87 -2.26 5.35 -6.07
CA ASN A 87 -1.98 5.24 -7.49
C ASN A 87 -0.48 5.02 -7.79
N PHE A 88 0.05 3.87 -7.38
CA PHE A 88 1.47 3.51 -7.57
C PHE A 88 1.89 3.35 -9.03
N ARG A 89 0.92 3.34 -9.96
CA ARG A 89 1.18 3.37 -11.40
C ARG A 89 1.54 4.78 -11.86
N GLU A 90 0.71 5.77 -11.56
CA GLU A 90 0.95 7.18 -11.92
C GLU A 90 2.23 7.73 -11.28
N SER A 91 2.57 7.28 -10.08
CA SER A 91 3.82 7.68 -9.42
C SER A 91 5.06 6.96 -9.96
N GLY A 92 4.93 6.04 -10.92
CA GLY A 92 6.03 5.26 -11.49
C GLY A 92 6.70 4.28 -10.53
N VAL A 93 6.24 4.18 -9.27
CA VAL A 93 6.81 3.31 -8.23
C VAL A 93 6.73 1.86 -8.66
N ASN A 94 5.60 1.42 -9.21
CA ASN A 94 5.44 0.04 -9.68
C ASN A 94 6.40 -0.31 -10.82
N THR A 95 6.68 0.63 -11.73
CA THR A 95 7.64 0.41 -12.84
C THR A 95 9.05 0.25 -12.29
N ARG A 96 9.50 1.17 -11.42
CA ARG A 96 10.84 1.12 -10.82
C ARG A 96 11.06 -0.11 -9.94
N ILE A 97 10.05 -0.50 -9.16
CA ILE A 97 10.12 -1.70 -8.35
C ILE A 97 10.21 -2.93 -9.24
N LYS A 98 9.46 -3.01 -10.35
CA LYS A 98 9.59 -4.11 -11.32
C LYS A 98 10.99 -4.20 -11.94
N GLU A 99 11.60 -3.06 -12.28
CA GLU A 99 12.95 -3.02 -12.86
C GLU A 99 14.02 -3.45 -11.85
N ARG A 100 13.88 -3.03 -10.58
CA ARG A 100 14.84 -3.36 -9.51
C ARG A 100 14.64 -4.77 -8.94
N MET A 101 13.40 -5.17 -8.76
CA MET A 101 13.07 -6.50 -8.32
C MET A 101 13.16 -7.44 -9.52
N LYS A 102 14.32 -8.11 -9.65
CA LYS A 102 14.44 -9.39 -10.39
C LYS A 102 13.58 -10.51 -9.77
N THR A 103 12.56 -10.18 -8.97
CA THR A 103 11.70 -11.16 -8.31
C THR A 103 10.61 -11.55 -9.28
N THR A 104 10.98 -12.48 -10.15
CA THR A 104 10.12 -13.46 -10.81
C THR A 104 9.42 -14.33 -9.76
N ILE A 105 8.54 -13.74 -8.94
CA ILE A 105 7.39 -14.54 -8.49
C ILE A 105 6.37 -14.35 -9.60
N ALA A 106 6.33 -15.31 -10.51
CA ALA A 106 5.28 -15.39 -11.51
C ALA A 106 3.96 -15.45 -10.73
N LEU A 107 3.17 -14.38 -10.80
CA LEU A 107 1.75 -14.52 -10.57
C LEU A 107 1.27 -15.68 -11.46
N PRO A 108 0.48 -16.63 -10.94
CA PRO A 108 0.00 -17.74 -11.75
C PRO A 108 -0.67 -17.16 -13.00
N SER A 109 -0.30 -17.69 -14.18
CA SER A 109 -0.90 -17.23 -15.42
C SER A 109 -2.41 -17.46 -15.37
N LEU A 110 -3.21 -16.65 -16.07
CA LEU A 110 -4.65 -16.87 -16.16
C LEU A 110 -4.98 -18.29 -16.66
N THR A 111 -4.11 -18.86 -17.51
CA THR A 111 -4.19 -20.26 -17.95
C THR A 111 -3.95 -21.26 -16.82
N HIS A 112 -3.05 -20.97 -15.89
CA HIS A 112 -2.81 -21.78 -14.70
C HIS A 112 -3.99 -21.70 -13.72
N VAL A 113 -4.52 -20.49 -13.48
CA VAL A 113 -5.72 -20.28 -12.65
C VAL A 113 -6.93 -20.99 -13.27
N ARG A 114 -7.13 -20.86 -14.58
CA ARG A 114 -8.18 -21.57 -15.31
C ARG A 114 -8.02 -23.09 -15.19
N ARG A 115 -6.81 -23.63 -15.30
CA ARG A 115 -6.58 -25.06 -15.09
C ARG A 115 -6.91 -25.50 -13.67
N MET A 116 -6.46 -24.77 -12.65
CA MET A 116 -6.82 -25.07 -11.25
C MET A 116 -8.33 -25.03 -10.99
N LEU A 117 -9.06 -24.12 -11.65
CA LEU A 117 -10.51 -24.01 -11.54
C LEU A 117 -11.27 -25.07 -12.36
N MET A 118 -10.61 -25.68 -13.34
CA MET A 118 -11.18 -26.65 -14.28
C MET A 118 -10.60 -28.07 -14.12
N ASP A 119 -9.70 -28.30 -13.15
CA ASP A 119 -9.16 -29.63 -12.85
C ASP A 119 -10.31 -30.54 -12.42
N ASP A 120 -10.51 -31.61 -13.20
CA ASP A 120 -11.68 -32.51 -13.19
C ASP A 120 -11.97 -33.20 -11.84
N GLU A 121 -11.02 -33.23 -10.91
CA GLU A 121 -11.21 -33.79 -9.56
C GLU A 121 -11.86 -32.80 -8.57
N THR A 122 -11.92 -31.52 -8.94
CA THR A 122 -12.62 -30.50 -8.15
C THR A 122 -13.95 -30.22 -8.87
N PRO A 123 -15.11 -30.51 -8.26
CA PRO A 123 -16.40 -30.24 -8.93
C PRO A 123 -16.42 -28.78 -9.36
N LEU A 124 -16.72 -28.53 -10.65
CA LEU A 124 -16.89 -27.20 -11.24
C LEU A 124 -17.61 -26.33 -10.23
N GLN A 125 -16.87 -25.43 -9.57
CA GLN A 125 -17.44 -24.56 -8.57
C GLN A 125 -18.45 -23.67 -9.31
N PRO A 126 -19.76 -23.76 -9.03
CA PRO A 126 -20.77 -23.00 -9.78
C PRO A 126 -20.64 -21.48 -9.55
N TYR A 127 -19.80 -21.08 -8.60
CA TYR A 127 -19.54 -19.70 -8.23
C TYR A 127 -18.05 -19.47 -7.95
N ILE A 128 -17.54 -18.33 -8.39
CA ILE A 128 -16.21 -17.83 -7.99
C ILE A 128 -16.43 -16.70 -7.00
N GLY A 129 -15.94 -16.88 -5.78
CA GLY A 129 -15.89 -15.82 -4.77
C GLY A 129 -14.58 -15.06 -4.86
N GLU A 130 -14.66 -13.76 -5.15
CA GLU A 130 -13.51 -12.85 -5.05
C GLU A 130 -13.54 -12.11 -3.72
N TYR A 131 -12.47 -12.26 -2.93
CA TYR A 131 -12.34 -11.63 -1.63
C TYR A 131 -11.23 -10.57 -1.65
N ASP A 132 -11.58 -9.35 -1.25
CA ASP A 132 -10.61 -8.27 -1.08
C ASP A 132 -9.85 -8.42 0.25
N ILE A 133 -8.65 -8.99 0.18
CA ILE A 133 -7.79 -9.22 1.34
C ILE A 133 -6.89 -8.02 1.71
N LYS A 134 -7.24 -6.79 1.31
CA LYS A 134 -6.45 -5.58 1.60
C LYS A 134 -6.02 -5.48 3.07
N GLY A 135 -6.91 -5.84 3.99
CA GLY A 135 -6.64 -5.81 5.43
C GLY A 135 -5.46 -6.69 5.86
N ALA A 136 -5.22 -7.80 5.15
CA ALA A 136 -4.16 -8.74 5.50
C ALA A 136 -2.75 -8.18 5.26
N TYR A 137 -2.57 -7.28 4.28
CA TYR A 137 -1.26 -6.63 4.08
C TYR A 137 -0.86 -5.72 5.24
N ARG A 138 -1.84 -5.23 6.02
CA ARG A 138 -1.60 -4.33 7.15
C ARG A 138 -0.80 -4.99 8.27
N SER A 139 -0.77 -6.32 8.37
CA SER A 139 0.02 -7.01 9.39
C SER A 139 1.52 -7.09 9.07
N ILE A 140 1.96 -6.61 7.90
CA ILE A 140 3.35 -6.67 7.47
C ILE A 140 3.93 -5.27 7.47
N SER A 141 4.90 -5.01 8.35
CA SER A 141 5.62 -3.74 8.39
C SER A 141 6.56 -3.57 7.19
N VAL A 142 6.69 -2.35 6.71
CA VAL A 142 7.68 -1.98 5.70
C VAL A 142 8.97 -1.54 6.38
N ALA A 143 10.11 -1.96 5.83
CA ALA A 143 11.42 -1.53 6.31
C ALA A 143 11.63 -0.02 6.09
N ASP A 144 12.21 0.67 7.07
CA ASP A 144 12.38 2.13 7.07
C ASP A 144 13.00 2.67 5.77
N ARG A 145 14.00 1.96 5.22
CA ARG A 145 14.67 2.33 3.97
C ARG A 145 13.78 2.38 2.73
N GLU A 146 12.64 1.69 2.75
CA GLU A 146 11.70 1.63 1.61
C GLU A 146 10.59 2.69 1.74
N ARG A 147 10.42 3.31 2.92
CA ARG A 147 9.35 4.31 3.18
C ARG A 147 9.38 5.48 2.22
N GLY A 148 10.57 5.82 1.72
CA GLY A 148 10.76 6.86 0.73
C GLY A 148 9.97 6.72 -0.56
N PHE A 149 9.68 5.47 -0.97
CA PHE A 149 8.85 5.21 -2.15
C PHE A 149 7.35 5.18 -1.83
N LEU A 150 6.99 5.23 -0.55
CA LEU A 150 5.63 5.05 -0.05
C LEU A 150 5.04 6.36 0.51
N ALA A 151 5.56 7.50 0.06
CA ALA A 151 4.97 8.79 0.37
C ALA A 151 3.69 9.01 -0.44
N LEU A 152 2.63 9.39 0.26
CA LEU A 152 1.29 9.57 -0.25
C LEU A 152 0.86 11.02 -0.13
N VAL A 153 0.17 11.50 -1.15
CA VAL A 153 -0.50 12.80 -1.15
C VAL A 153 -2.00 12.56 -1.02
N PRO A 154 -2.62 12.92 0.12
CA PRO A 154 -4.06 12.79 0.31
C PRO A 154 -4.83 13.77 -0.60
N PRO A 155 -6.13 13.54 -0.84
CA PRO A 155 -6.96 14.49 -1.56
C PRO A 155 -7.03 15.83 -0.83
N GLU A 156 -7.14 16.92 -1.60
CA GLU A 156 -7.24 18.28 -1.08
C GLU A 156 -8.44 18.40 -0.12
N GLY A 157 -8.22 19.01 1.05
CA GLY A 157 -9.27 19.25 2.06
C GLY A 157 -9.70 18.02 2.88
N CYS A 158 -9.06 16.87 2.68
CA CYS A 158 -9.37 15.65 3.44
C CYS A 158 -8.55 15.49 4.73
N ILE A 159 -7.48 16.25 4.92
CA ILE A 159 -6.67 16.19 6.14
C ILE A 159 -5.96 17.53 6.38
N GLU A 160 -5.87 17.91 7.64
CA GLU A 160 -5.08 19.04 8.12
C GLU A 160 -4.29 18.52 9.34
N LEU A 161 -3.00 18.83 9.43
CA LEU A 161 -2.18 18.44 10.57
C LEU A 161 -2.07 19.62 11.54
N GLU A 162 -2.09 19.35 12.85
CA GLU A 162 -1.86 20.38 13.86
C GLU A 162 -0.53 21.11 13.60
N GLY A 163 -0.56 22.44 13.60
CA GLY A 163 0.61 23.28 13.31
C GLY A 163 0.88 23.56 11.83
N SER A 164 0.03 23.09 10.91
CA SER A 164 0.12 23.47 9.50
C SER A 164 -0.40 24.90 9.29
N THR A 165 0.43 25.92 9.53
CA THR A 165 0.02 27.32 9.41
C THR A 165 -0.07 27.76 7.95
N ASN A 166 -1.17 28.41 7.59
CA ASN A 166 -1.37 29.06 6.30
C ASN A 166 -0.43 30.28 6.17
N HIS A 167 0.62 30.17 5.38
CA HIS A 167 1.37 31.34 4.92
C HIS A 167 0.99 31.62 3.47
N GLY A 168 0.17 32.65 3.25
CA GLY A 168 -0.11 33.20 1.91
C GLY A 168 -1.23 32.52 1.12
N GLY A 169 -2.25 31.95 1.79
CA GLY A 169 -3.46 31.43 1.11
C GLY A 169 -3.30 30.07 0.41
N SER A 170 -2.12 29.46 0.45
CA SER A 170 -1.89 28.08 0.03
C SER A 170 -1.96 27.16 1.24
N ARG A 171 -2.94 26.25 1.29
CA ARG A 171 -3.04 25.23 2.34
C ARG A 171 -1.75 24.39 2.36
N ALA A 172 -1.15 24.26 3.54
CA ALA A 172 0.03 23.41 3.74
C ALA A 172 -0.24 21.99 3.23
N GLN A 173 0.62 21.49 2.36
CA GLN A 173 0.43 20.19 1.74
C GLN A 173 0.87 19.10 2.72
N VAL A 174 -0.07 18.27 3.17
CA VAL A 174 0.22 17.12 4.03
C VAL A 174 0.78 15.98 3.19
N ILE A 175 1.84 15.34 3.67
CA ILE A 175 2.40 14.11 3.11
C ILE A 175 2.25 13.00 4.15
N LEU A 176 1.76 11.85 3.71
CA LEU A 176 1.57 10.68 4.56
C LEU A 176 2.57 9.59 4.17
N TRP A 177 3.12 8.85 5.12
CA TRP A 177 3.91 7.65 4.88
C TRP A 177 3.14 6.40 5.30
N GLU A 178 3.11 5.37 4.45
CA GLU A 178 2.64 4.03 4.85
C GLU A 178 3.75 3.30 5.63
N ASN A 179 3.45 2.87 6.86
CA ASN A 179 4.34 2.06 7.69
C ASN A 179 4.20 0.55 7.44
N ASN A 180 3.10 0.15 6.80
CA ASN A 180 2.78 -1.24 6.50
C ASN A 180 2.72 -1.45 4.98
N LEU A 181 2.69 -2.71 4.59
CA LEU A 181 2.74 -3.11 3.20
C LEU A 181 1.49 -2.56 2.47
N PRO A 182 1.63 -1.64 1.50
CA PRO A 182 0.49 -0.94 0.94
C PRO A 182 -0.20 -1.78 -0.12
N PHE A 183 -1.51 -1.59 -0.25
CA PHE A 183 -2.30 -2.22 -1.30
C PHE A 183 -2.10 -1.51 -2.64
N GLY A 184 -2.01 -2.28 -3.74
CA GLY A 184 -1.80 -1.75 -5.09
C GLY A 184 -0.33 -1.58 -5.49
N LEU A 185 0.60 -1.77 -4.55
CA LEU A 185 2.03 -1.90 -4.85
C LEU A 185 2.29 -3.29 -5.44
N VAL A 186 2.98 -3.35 -6.57
CA VAL A 186 3.20 -4.58 -7.34
C VAL A 186 3.90 -5.67 -6.53
N SER A 187 4.78 -5.30 -5.61
CA SER A 187 5.54 -6.25 -4.79
C SER A 187 4.77 -6.76 -3.56
N SER A 188 3.66 -6.12 -3.18
CA SER A 188 2.91 -6.47 -1.96
C SER A 188 2.36 -7.89 -1.98
N GLY A 189 1.82 -8.34 -3.12
CA GLY A 189 1.35 -9.73 -3.26
C GLY A 189 2.48 -10.75 -3.02
N SER A 190 3.62 -10.54 -3.66
CA SER A 190 4.80 -11.40 -3.54
C SER A 190 5.39 -11.42 -2.13
N ILE A 191 5.47 -10.27 -1.47
CA ILE A 191 5.95 -10.16 -0.08
C ILE A 191 4.98 -10.89 0.85
N PHE A 192 3.68 -10.65 0.72
CA PHE A 192 2.66 -11.32 1.53
C PHE A 192 2.67 -12.84 1.37
N GLN A 193 2.78 -13.35 0.13
CA GLN A 193 2.85 -14.77 -0.13
C GLN A 193 4.05 -15.43 0.56
N ARG A 194 5.24 -14.79 0.50
CA ARG A 194 6.44 -15.28 1.18
C ARG A 194 6.29 -15.25 2.70
N THR A 195 5.70 -14.18 3.24
CA THR A 195 5.41 -14.07 4.67
C THR A 195 4.46 -15.16 5.12
N ASN A 196 3.35 -15.37 4.41
CA ASN A 196 2.36 -16.39 4.76
C ASN A 196 2.95 -17.82 4.71
N ALA A 197 3.75 -18.12 3.67
CA ALA A 197 4.45 -19.41 3.57
C ALA A 197 5.48 -19.62 4.69
N CYS A 198 6.10 -18.55 5.20
CA CYS A 198 6.99 -18.61 6.36
C CYS A 198 6.19 -18.90 7.65
N VAL A 199 5.13 -18.14 7.90
CA VAL A 199 4.25 -18.30 9.07
C VAL A 199 3.70 -19.73 9.14
N HIS A 200 3.17 -20.25 8.02
CA HIS A 200 2.64 -21.62 7.97
C HIS A 200 3.70 -22.68 8.28
N ARG A 201 4.94 -22.53 7.81
CA ARG A 201 6.04 -23.45 8.12
C ARG A 201 6.41 -23.41 9.60
N VAL A 202 6.43 -22.23 10.22
CA VAL A 202 6.71 -22.07 11.65
C VAL A 202 5.58 -22.69 12.49
N GLN A 203 4.31 -22.42 12.14
CA GLN A 203 3.15 -23.01 12.80
C GLN A 203 3.18 -24.54 12.76
N LYS A 204 3.44 -25.13 11.58
CA LYS A 204 3.54 -26.58 11.43
C LYS A 204 4.64 -27.19 12.31
N ARG A 205 5.80 -26.52 12.42
CA ARG A 205 6.89 -26.94 13.31
C ARG A 205 6.53 -26.84 14.78
N LEU A 206 5.91 -25.74 15.20
CA LEU A 206 5.46 -25.54 16.58
C LEU A 206 4.43 -26.59 17.00
N LEU A 207 3.43 -26.86 16.15
CA LEU A 207 2.44 -27.90 16.41
C LEU A 207 3.08 -29.30 16.50
N GLY A 208 4.06 -29.60 15.64
CA GLY A 208 4.83 -30.85 15.73
C GLY A 208 5.63 -30.98 17.04
N LEU A 209 6.26 -29.89 17.50
CA LEU A 209 6.97 -29.86 18.79
C LEU A 209 6.03 -30.05 19.98
N ILE A 210 4.86 -29.41 19.96
CA ILE A 210 3.84 -29.56 21.02
C ILE A 210 3.31 -31.01 21.04
N ALA A 211 3.01 -31.59 19.88
CA ALA A 211 2.56 -32.98 19.78
C ALA A 211 3.60 -33.98 20.32
N ASN A 212 4.88 -33.79 19.96
CA ASN A 212 5.97 -34.65 20.45
C ASN A 212 6.20 -34.49 21.96
N ARG A 213 6.06 -33.28 22.51
CA ARG A 213 6.21 -33.02 23.94
C ARG A 213 5.08 -33.66 24.75
N ASN A 214 3.86 -33.68 24.22
CA ASN A 214 2.72 -34.34 24.87
C ASN A 214 2.86 -35.87 24.83
N GLN A 215 3.48 -36.44 23.79
CA GLN A 215 3.79 -37.87 23.74
C GLN A 215 4.90 -38.29 24.72
N SER A 216 5.85 -37.41 25.03
CA SER A 216 6.91 -37.69 26.02
C SER A 216 6.46 -37.57 27.48
N VAL A 217 5.33 -36.91 27.75
CA VAL A 217 4.76 -36.78 29.12
C VAL A 217 3.80 -37.94 29.44
N LEU A 218 3.35 -38.69 28.43
CA LEU A 218 2.49 -39.87 28.56
C LEU A 218 3.26 -41.20 28.55
N LYS A 219 4.60 -41.16 28.60
CA LYS A 219 5.49 -42.30 28.81
C LYS A 219 6.21 -42.13 30.14
#